data_AF-A0A7S2JWH0-F1
#
_entry.id   AF-A0A7S2JWH0-F1
#
_cell.length_a   1.000
_cell.length_b   1.000
_cell.length_c   1.000
_cell.angle_alpha   90.00
_cell.angle_beta   90.00
_cell.angle_gamma   90.00
#
_symmetry.space_group_name_H-M   'P 1'
#
loop_
_entity.id
_entity.type
_entity.pdbx_description
1 polymer ?
#
loop_
_entity_poly.entity_id
_entity_poly.type
_entity_poly.pdbx_seq_one_letter_code
_entity_poly.pdbx_strand_id
1 'polypeptide(L)'
;NVAWRFYRAHRYPTEKEKIFDPYIAFVRYLATLWDRFPNVVAIELLNEPPVGGLPYIGDATKTRTDLWDFYAAVMTELDKGPQIVKAPLVVEDTMGSSLPPAVDVALQFTHLEALSLKAMAKVGEWSRKGQLIYEFHWYASTLTQASLDKYYKGAQTVAYLIGNPPIYLGEFWTPTAKESAEWLGYAISLGIHAATYWQFVDTNFTGTDGWYIYPPGISKNLFDFTEASEVNWAQWDTYSKSVANNTYWGAYICGSGGGHMGVLAQVPE
;
A
#
# COMPACT_ATOMS: atom_id res chain seq x y z
N ASN A 1 3.62 10.44 15.36
CA ASN A 1 2.79 9.75 14.34
C ASN A 1 1.55 9.14 15.02
N VAL A 2 0.32 9.47 14.59
CA VAL A 2 -0.95 9.02 15.22
C VAL A 2 -1.62 7.82 14.52
N ALA A 3 -0.96 7.18 13.54
CA ALA A 3 -1.53 6.05 12.80
C ALA A 3 -2.03 4.90 13.68
N TRP A 4 -1.34 4.65 14.81
CA TRP A 4 -1.76 3.66 15.82
C TRP A 4 -3.21 3.89 16.31
N ARG A 5 -3.67 5.14 16.37
CA ARG A 5 -5.03 5.48 16.79
C ARG A 5 -6.06 4.99 15.78
N PHE A 6 -5.76 5.09 14.48
CA PHE A 6 -6.59 4.55 13.42
C PHE A 6 -6.68 3.02 13.53
N TYR A 7 -5.55 2.34 13.71
CA TYR A 7 -5.52 0.88 13.88
C TYR A 7 -6.28 0.40 15.12
N ARG A 8 -6.32 1.20 16.20
CA ARG A 8 -7.07 0.87 17.41
C ARG A 8 -8.54 1.33 17.39
N ALA A 9 -8.97 2.05 16.37
CA ALA A 9 -10.30 2.70 16.35
C ALA A 9 -11.45 1.70 16.56
N HIS A 10 -11.29 0.45 16.09
CA HIS A 10 -12.29 -0.61 16.26
C HIS A 10 -12.53 -1.04 17.72
N ARG A 11 -11.64 -0.66 18.66
CA ARG A 11 -11.67 -1.08 20.08
C ARG A 11 -12.42 -0.10 20.98
N TYR A 12 -12.48 1.17 20.60
CA TYR A 12 -13.00 2.24 21.46
C TYR A 12 -14.34 2.74 20.90
N PRO A 13 -15.45 2.74 21.67
CA PRO A 13 -16.78 3.05 21.15
C PRO A 13 -16.88 4.35 20.34
N THR A 14 -16.31 5.43 20.88
CA THR A 14 -16.33 6.76 20.22
C THR A 14 -15.54 6.80 18.93
N GLU A 15 -14.41 6.08 18.86
CA GLU A 15 -13.56 6.04 17.65
C GLU A 15 -14.12 5.05 16.63
N LYS A 16 -14.74 3.97 17.12
CA LYS A 16 -15.43 3.01 16.29
C LYS A 16 -16.53 3.71 15.49
N GLU A 17 -17.38 4.46 16.18
CA GLU A 17 -18.48 5.20 15.55
C GLU A 17 -17.99 6.28 14.56
N LYS A 18 -16.91 7.00 14.90
CA LYS A 18 -16.46 8.16 14.12
C LYS A 18 -15.47 7.84 13.00
N ILE A 19 -14.75 6.72 13.09
CA ILE A 19 -13.64 6.39 12.21
C ILE A 19 -13.83 5.01 11.59
N PHE A 20 -13.95 3.98 12.44
CA PHE A 20 -13.97 2.60 11.97
C PHE A 20 -15.24 2.27 11.17
N ASP A 21 -16.42 2.61 11.69
CA ASP A 21 -17.70 2.29 11.05
C ASP A 21 -17.89 3.00 9.71
N PRO A 22 -17.53 4.30 9.56
CA PRO A 22 -17.45 4.95 8.25
C PRO A 22 -16.47 4.25 7.29
N TYR A 23 -15.30 3.82 7.77
CA TYR A 23 -14.34 3.07 6.96
C TYR A 23 -14.91 1.72 6.50
N ILE A 24 -15.58 0.97 7.37
CA ILE A 24 -16.27 -0.28 7.00
C ILE A 24 -17.38 -0.02 5.98
N ALA A 25 -18.17 1.04 6.16
CA ALA A 25 -19.22 1.41 5.20
C ALA A 25 -18.61 1.71 3.83
N PHE A 26 -17.48 2.42 3.79
CA PHE A 26 -16.74 2.70 2.56
C PHE A 26 -16.20 1.42 1.89
N VAL A 27 -15.48 0.56 2.62
CA VAL A 27 -14.95 -0.69 2.08
C VAL A 27 -16.07 -1.61 1.58
N ARG A 28 -17.20 -1.67 2.31
CA ARG A 28 -18.37 -2.44 1.87
C ARG A 28 -18.98 -1.88 0.59
N TYR A 29 -19.11 -0.56 0.50
CA TYR A 29 -19.56 0.09 -0.74
C TYR A 29 -18.64 -0.25 -1.92
N LEU A 30 -17.31 -0.21 -1.71
CA LEU A 30 -16.33 -0.64 -2.70
C LEU A 30 -16.50 -2.12 -3.09
N ALA A 31 -16.62 -3.02 -2.11
CA ALA A 31 -16.87 -4.43 -2.41
C ALA A 31 -18.13 -4.63 -3.26
N THR A 32 -19.24 -3.98 -2.89
CA THR A 32 -20.53 -4.16 -3.56
C THR A 32 -20.56 -3.58 -4.98
N LEU A 33 -19.96 -2.42 -5.23
CA LEU A 33 -19.95 -1.85 -6.57
C LEU A 33 -18.93 -2.58 -7.47
N TRP A 34 -17.80 -3.05 -6.92
CA TRP A 34 -16.72 -3.66 -7.69
C TRP A 34 -16.97 -5.15 -7.98
N ASP A 35 -17.78 -5.85 -7.18
CA ASP A 35 -18.29 -7.20 -7.47
C ASP A 35 -19.02 -7.31 -8.83
N ARG A 36 -19.41 -6.18 -9.44
CA ARG A 36 -20.05 -6.12 -10.76
C ARG A 36 -19.05 -6.07 -11.92
N PHE A 37 -17.77 -5.87 -11.64
CA PHE A 37 -16.73 -5.65 -12.63
C PHE A 37 -15.70 -6.79 -12.57
N PRO A 38 -15.70 -7.73 -13.53
CA PRO A 38 -14.83 -8.90 -13.49
C PRO A 38 -13.34 -8.57 -13.63
N ASN A 39 -13.01 -7.34 -14.03
CA ASN A 39 -11.65 -6.84 -14.17
C ASN A 39 -11.11 -6.16 -12.90
N VAL A 40 -11.92 -6.03 -11.83
CA VAL A 40 -11.40 -5.64 -10.52
C VAL A 40 -10.85 -6.88 -9.84
N VAL A 41 -9.57 -6.85 -9.50
CA VAL A 41 -8.88 -7.98 -8.87
C VAL A 41 -9.11 -8.00 -7.35
N ALA A 42 -8.98 -6.85 -6.68
CA ALA A 42 -9.08 -6.76 -5.23
C ALA A 42 -9.28 -5.31 -4.74
N ILE A 43 -9.53 -5.17 -3.43
CA ILE A 43 -9.50 -3.89 -2.71
C ILE A 43 -8.33 -3.91 -1.74
N GLU A 44 -7.37 -3.03 -1.95
CA GLU A 44 -6.29 -2.78 -1.00
C GLU A 44 -6.82 -1.98 0.19
N LEU A 45 -6.62 -2.49 1.40
CA LEU A 45 -7.18 -1.86 2.60
C LEU A 45 -6.40 -0.61 3.00
N LEU A 46 -5.07 -0.63 2.91
CA LEU A 46 -4.16 0.43 3.32
C LEU A 46 -2.83 0.32 2.57
N ASN A 47 -2.45 1.39 1.89
CA ASN A 47 -1.12 1.53 1.27
C ASN A 47 -0.09 1.97 2.31
N GLU A 48 1.06 1.29 2.34
CA GLU A 48 2.20 1.52 3.21
C GLU A 48 1.83 1.93 4.65
N PRO A 49 1.09 1.10 5.41
CA PRO A 49 0.59 1.46 6.74
C PRO A 49 1.72 1.97 7.65
N PRO A 50 1.76 3.25 8.03
CA PRO A 50 2.95 3.81 8.68
C PRO A 50 3.11 3.32 10.11
N VAL A 51 4.35 3.33 10.62
CA VAL A 51 4.63 3.05 12.03
C VAL A 51 4.10 4.19 12.92
N GLY A 52 3.00 3.95 13.62
CA GLY A 52 2.43 4.85 14.61
C GLY A 52 3.22 4.88 15.92
N GLY A 53 2.86 5.79 16.83
CA GLY A 53 3.29 5.74 18.24
C GLY A 53 4.55 6.53 18.54
N LEU A 54 5.41 6.78 17.54
CA LEU A 54 6.60 7.62 17.73
C LEU A 54 6.24 9.05 18.18
N PRO A 55 6.97 9.61 19.17
CA PRO A 55 8.22 9.09 19.76
C PRO A 55 8.06 8.08 20.93
N TYR A 56 6.83 7.69 21.30
CA TYR A 56 6.59 6.74 22.38
C TYR A 56 6.84 5.29 21.91
N ILE A 57 8.05 4.78 22.17
CA ILE A 57 8.52 3.48 21.69
C ILE A 57 7.55 2.34 22.06
N GLY A 58 6.99 2.35 23.28
CA GLY A 58 6.06 1.30 23.72
C GLY A 58 4.73 1.24 22.93
N ASP A 59 4.32 2.35 22.31
CA ASP A 59 3.20 2.34 21.36
C ASP A 59 3.67 1.96 19.96
N ALA A 60 4.86 2.41 19.55
CA ALA A 60 5.44 2.05 18.27
C ALA A 60 5.61 0.53 18.14
N THR A 61 6.07 -0.15 19.19
CA THR A 61 6.27 -1.62 19.20
C THR A 61 4.98 -2.44 19.08
N LYS A 62 3.82 -1.83 19.36
CA LYS A 62 2.50 -2.48 19.24
C LYS A 62 1.83 -2.24 17.90
N THR A 63 2.37 -1.32 17.09
CA THR A 63 1.73 -0.86 15.85
C THR A 63 1.42 -2.01 14.92
N ARG A 64 2.36 -2.95 14.73
CA ARG A 64 2.15 -4.10 13.85
C ARG A 64 1.03 -5.01 14.36
N THR A 65 1.01 -5.34 15.65
CA THR A 65 -0.10 -6.10 16.25
C THR A 65 -1.44 -5.36 16.10
N ASP A 66 -1.45 -4.05 16.33
CA ASP A 66 -2.65 -3.21 16.18
C ASP A 66 -3.15 -3.17 14.73
N LEU A 67 -2.25 -3.10 13.75
CA LEU A 67 -2.58 -3.14 12.33
C LEU A 67 -3.23 -4.47 11.93
N TRP A 68 -2.64 -5.60 12.34
CA TRP A 68 -3.21 -6.91 12.02
C TRP A 68 -4.53 -7.18 12.75
N ASP A 69 -4.70 -6.68 13.98
CA ASP A 69 -5.98 -6.68 14.68
C ASP A 69 -7.04 -5.83 13.98
N PHE A 70 -6.62 -4.69 13.41
CA PHE A 70 -7.49 -3.83 12.61
C PHE A 70 -7.98 -4.57 11.36
N TYR A 71 -7.10 -5.19 10.57
CA TYR A 71 -7.52 -6.00 9.41
C TYR A 71 -8.48 -7.12 9.81
N ALA A 72 -8.21 -7.82 10.91
CA ALA A 72 -9.09 -8.85 11.42
C ALA A 72 -10.46 -8.29 11.84
N ALA A 73 -10.50 -7.09 12.43
CA ALA A 73 -11.75 -6.40 12.76
C ALA A 73 -12.52 -6.01 11.49
N VAL A 74 -11.84 -5.48 10.46
CA VAL A 74 -12.45 -5.15 9.17
C VAL A 74 -13.11 -6.38 8.57
N MET A 75 -12.37 -7.46 8.41
CA MET A 75 -12.86 -8.75 7.91
C MET A 75 -14.03 -9.29 8.74
N THR A 76 -13.96 -9.15 10.07
CA THR A 76 -15.06 -9.54 10.97
C THR A 76 -16.33 -8.74 10.71
N GLU A 77 -16.24 -7.42 10.47
CA GLU A 77 -17.43 -6.62 10.15
C GLU A 77 -17.93 -6.86 8.72
N LEU A 78 -17.04 -7.11 7.75
CA LEU A 78 -17.44 -7.41 6.37
C LEU A 78 -18.16 -8.77 6.25
N ASP A 79 -17.80 -9.75 7.07
CA ASP A 79 -18.55 -11.01 7.20
C ASP A 79 -19.94 -10.82 7.83
N LYS A 80 -20.18 -9.70 8.53
CA LYS A 80 -21.52 -9.36 9.03
C LYS A 80 -22.29 -8.65 7.94
N GLY A 81 -23.48 -9.15 7.60
CA GLY A 81 -24.41 -8.44 6.73
C GLY A 81 -25.22 -9.39 5.84
N PRO A 82 -26.23 -8.86 5.12
CA PRO A 82 -27.06 -9.65 4.23
C PRO A 82 -26.35 -10.05 2.93
N GLN A 83 -25.26 -9.37 2.58
CA GLN A 83 -24.44 -9.67 1.40
C GLN A 83 -23.03 -10.01 1.85
N ILE A 84 -22.60 -11.23 1.50
CA ILE A 84 -21.22 -11.69 1.70
C ILE A 84 -20.35 -10.97 0.68
N VAL A 85 -19.35 -10.20 1.16
CA VAL A 85 -18.31 -9.61 0.33
C VAL A 85 -17.56 -10.72 -0.39
N LYS A 86 -17.49 -10.67 -1.72
CA LYS A 86 -16.76 -11.66 -2.54
C LYS A 86 -15.41 -11.15 -2.99
N ALA A 87 -15.30 -9.85 -3.29
CA ALA A 87 -14.05 -9.18 -3.65
C ALA A 87 -12.90 -9.57 -2.71
N PRO A 88 -11.75 -10.05 -3.25
CA PRO A 88 -10.54 -10.23 -2.48
C PRO A 88 -10.07 -8.92 -1.85
N LEU A 89 -9.49 -9.02 -0.66
CA LEU A 89 -8.82 -7.89 -0.01
C LEU A 89 -7.32 -8.05 -0.14
N VAL A 90 -6.62 -6.94 -0.37
CA VAL A 90 -5.16 -6.89 -0.29
C VAL A 90 -4.77 -6.26 1.03
N VAL A 91 -3.81 -6.87 1.71
CA VAL A 91 -3.26 -6.40 2.98
C VAL A 91 -1.75 -6.31 2.92
N GLU A 92 -1.23 -5.24 3.48
CA GLU A 92 0.19 -4.99 3.64
C GLU A 92 0.60 -4.98 5.10
N ASP A 93 1.87 -5.30 5.34
CA ASP A 93 2.50 -5.05 6.62
C ASP A 93 2.96 -3.59 6.74
N THR A 94 3.43 -3.19 7.93
CA THR A 94 3.82 -1.79 8.16
C THR A 94 4.88 -1.30 7.16
N MET A 95 4.70 -0.07 6.66
CA MET A 95 5.56 0.61 5.67
C MET A 95 5.63 -0.11 4.33
N GLY A 96 4.60 -0.92 3.98
CA GLY A 96 4.59 -1.77 2.79
C GLY A 96 5.66 -2.86 2.83
N SER A 97 6.42 -2.97 3.91
CA SER A 97 7.65 -3.76 3.90
C SER A 97 7.41 -5.21 4.31
N SER A 98 7.95 -6.15 3.54
CA SER A 98 8.27 -7.49 4.03
C SER A 98 9.69 -7.48 4.64
N LEU A 99 9.85 -6.63 5.66
CA LEU A 99 10.96 -6.45 6.61
C LEU A 99 12.42 -6.66 6.12
N PRO A 100 13.22 -5.59 5.95
CA PRO A 100 14.67 -5.70 5.78
C PRO A 100 15.42 -6.03 7.10
N PRO A 101 16.62 -6.66 7.04
CA PRO A 101 17.34 -7.21 8.20
C PRO A 101 17.67 -6.24 9.35
N ALA A 102 17.84 -4.95 9.08
CA ALA A 102 18.13 -3.95 10.12
C ALA A 102 16.90 -3.61 10.97
N VAL A 103 15.72 -3.68 10.34
CA VAL A 103 14.42 -3.59 11.02
C VAL A 103 14.22 -4.90 11.78
N ASP A 104 14.46 -6.05 11.16
CA ASP A 104 14.40 -7.40 11.76
C ASP A 104 15.16 -7.51 13.10
N VAL A 105 16.39 -7.00 13.18
CA VAL A 105 17.16 -6.95 14.44
C VAL A 105 16.47 -6.08 15.50
N ALA A 106 15.93 -4.91 15.14
CA ALA A 106 15.19 -4.07 16.07
C ALA A 106 13.81 -4.67 16.46
N LEU A 107 13.18 -5.45 15.56
CA LEU A 107 11.89 -6.10 15.79
C LEU A 107 12.00 -7.36 16.66
N GLN A 108 13.07 -8.14 16.50
CA GLN A 108 13.39 -9.32 17.31
C GLN A 108 13.54 -8.99 18.79
N PHE A 109 14.08 -7.81 19.13
CA PHE A 109 14.21 -7.35 20.53
C PHE A 109 12.94 -6.73 21.11
N THR A 110 11.91 -6.45 20.30
CA THR A 110 10.76 -5.63 20.72
C THR A 110 9.38 -6.27 20.50
N HIS A 111 9.32 -7.53 20.06
CA HIS A 111 8.08 -8.26 19.74
C HIS A 111 7.24 -7.61 18.61
N LEU A 112 7.85 -6.75 17.79
CA LEU A 112 7.19 -6.18 16.61
C LEU A 112 6.79 -7.25 15.58
N GLU A 113 7.32 -8.48 15.68
CA GLU A 113 6.91 -9.61 14.85
C GLU A 113 5.54 -10.25 15.22
N ALA A 114 4.94 -9.90 16.35
CA ALA A 114 3.77 -10.63 16.84
C ALA A 114 2.45 -10.20 16.16
N LEU A 115 1.96 -11.02 15.23
CA LEU A 115 0.54 -11.04 14.87
C LEU A 115 -0.25 -11.63 16.05
N SER A 116 -1.40 -11.04 16.39
CA SER A 116 -2.24 -11.63 17.44
C SER A 116 -2.83 -12.96 16.95
N LEU A 117 -3.08 -13.91 17.88
CA LEU A 117 -3.75 -15.18 17.54
C LEU A 117 -5.13 -14.94 16.88
N LYS A 118 -5.84 -13.89 17.33
CA LYS A 118 -7.13 -13.50 16.76
C LYS A 118 -6.97 -13.04 15.31
N ALA A 119 -5.95 -12.23 15.04
CA ALA A 119 -5.66 -11.75 13.70
C ALA A 119 -5.26 -12.90 12.78
N MET A 120 -4.31 -13.75 13.19
CA MET A 120 -3.90 -14.94 12.42
C MET A 120 -5.10 -15.85 12.10
N ALA A 121 -5.97 -16.10 13.08
CA ALA A 121 -7.16 -16.92 12.87
C ALA A 121 -8.11 -16.30 11.85
N LYS A 122 -8.43 -15.00 11.99
CA LYS A 122 -9.43 -14.34 11.15
C LYS A 122 -8.94 -14.03 9.75
N VAL A 123 -7.74 -13.48 9.63
CA VAL A 123 -7.10 -13.21 8.34
C VAL A 123 -6.83 -14.53 7.61
N GLY A 124 -6.39 -15.56 8.34
CA GLY A 124 -6.23 -16.91 7.79
C GLY A 124 -7.53 -17.56 7.31
N GLU A 125 -8.67 -17.24 7.92
CA GLU A 125 -9.99 -17.66 7.42
C GLU A 125 -10.26 -17.06 6.03
N TRP A 126 -10.01 -15.76 5.86
CA TRP A 126 -10.19 -15.07 4.57
C TRP A 126 -9.22 -15.56 3.51
N SER A 127 -7.97 -15.84 3.87
CA SER A 127 -7.01 -16.50 2.98
C SER A 127 -7.53 -17.84 2.46
N ARG A 128 -8.03 -18.72 3.35
CA ARG A 128 -8.58 -20.04 2.95
C ARG A 128 -9.84 -19.95 2.09
N LYS A 129 -10.59 -18.84 2.15
CA LYS A 129 -11.71 -18.57 1.25
C LYS A 129 -11.26 -18.09 -0.14
N GLY A 130 -9.97 -17.87 -0.35
CA GLY A 130 -9.44 -17.27 -1.58
C GLY A 130 -9.74 -15.78 -1.70
N GLN A 131 -9.94 -15.09 -0.56
CA GLN A 131 -10.38 -13.69 -0.50
C GLN A 131 -9.30 -12.76 0.07
N LEU A 132 -8.04 -13.20 0.06
CA LEU A 132 -6.92 -12.45 0.57
C LEU A 132 -5.74 -12.52 -0.40
N ILE A 133 -5.07 -11.39 -0.58
CA ILE A 133 -3.77 -11.26 -1.22
C ILE A 133 -2.86 -10.59 -0.18
N TYR A 134 -1.63 -11.08 -0.04
CA TYR A 134 -0.62 -10.41 0.77
C TYR A 134 0.30 -9.60 -0.14
N GLU A 135 0.42 -8.32 0.15
CA GLU A 135 1.22 -7.37 -0.62
C GLU A 135 2.47 -6.94 0.15
N PHE A 136 3.54 -6.72 -0.59
CA PHE A 136 4.74 -6.06 -0.09
C PHE A 136 5.37 -5.19 -1.17
N HIS A 137 6.11 -4.18 -0.73
CA HIS A 137 6.87 -3.23 -1.51
C HIS A 137 8.36 -3.50 -1.36
N TRP A 138 9.10 -3.25 -2.43
CA TRP A 138 10.54 -3.38 -2.46
C TRP A 138 11.17 -2.17 -3.13
N TYR A 139 11.64 -1.23 -2.32
CA TYR A 139 12.42 -0.08 -2.80
C TYR A 139 13.89 -0.30 -2.49
N ALA A 140 14.70 -0.61 -3.53
CA ALA A 140 16.14 -0.77 -3.38
C ALA A 140 16.82 0.59 -3.10
N SER A 141 17.62 0.66 -2.03
CA SER A 141 18.39 1.85 -1.64
C SER A 141 19.67 1.44 -0.92
N THR A 142 20.57 2.39 -0.67
CA THR A 142 21.77 2.18 0.14
C THR A 142 21.46 1.73 1.58
N LEU A 143 20.28 2.06 2.10
CA LEU A 143 19.77 1.62 3.42
C LEU A 143 18.96 0.31 3.34
N THR A 144 18.51 -0.07 2.14
CA THR A 144 17.64 -1.23 1.88
C THR A 144 18.23 -2.21 0.87
N GLN A 145 19.57 -2.30 0.74
CA GLN A 145 20.24 -3.35 -0.06
C GLN A 145 20.08 -4.75 0.58
N ALA A 146 18.84 -5.21 0.61
CA ALA A 146 18.43 -6.58 0.78
C ALA A 146 17.80 -6.99 -0.55
N SER A 147 18.31 -8.07 -1.15
CA SER A 147 17.80 -8.53 -2.45
C SER A 147 16.31 -8.80 -2.36
N LEU A 148 15.62 -8.69 -3.50
CA LEU A 148 14.21 -9.03 -3.62
C LEU A 148 13.92 -10.41 -3.01
N ASP A 149 14.84 -11.38 -3.12
CA ASP A 149 14.74 -12.70 -2.49
C ASP A 149 14.56 -12.64 -0.97
N LYS A 150 15.24 -11.71 -0.28
CA LYS A 150 15.13 -11.56 1.18
C LYS A 150 13.76 -11.00 1.55
N TYR A 151 13.30 -9.97 0.83
CA TYR A 151 11.96 -9.43 1.02
C TYR A 151 10.92 -10.52 0.75
N TYR A 152 11.05 -11.25 -0.35
CA TYR A 152 10.15 -12.34 -0.68
C TYR A 152 10.13 -13.45 0.37
N LYS A 153 11.28 -13.81 0.98
CA LYS A 153 11.33 -14.73 2.12
C LYS A 153 10.58 -14.20 3.36
N GLY A 154 10.71 -12.90 3.64
CA GLY A 154 9.91 -12.23 4.67
C GLY A 154 8.42 -12.32 4.35
N ALA A 155 8.05 -12.06 3.10
CA ALA A 155 6.68 -12.14 2.63
C ALA A 155 6.11 -13.56 2.74
N GLN A 156 6.89 -14.58 2.38
CA GLN A 156 6.53 -15.99 2.56
C GLN A 156 6.29 -16.35 4.03
N THR A 157 7.10 -15.79 4.94
CA THR A 157 6.93 -16.01 6.39
C THR A 157 5.61 -15.42 6.89
N VAL A 158 5.30 -14.18 6.50
CA VAL A 158 4.02 -13.54 6.88
C VAL A 158 2.84 -14.26 6.23
N ALA A 159 2.92 -14.56 4.93
CA ALA A 159 1.91 -15.31 4.21
C ALA A 159 1.62 -16.65 4.89
N TYR A 160 2.64 -17.38 5.32
CA TYR A 160 2.47 -18.63 6.08
C TYR A 160 1.65 -18.44 7.38
N LEU A 161 1.94 -17.39 8.15
CA LEU A 161 1.22 -17.08 9.39
C LEU A 161 -0.26 -16.74 9.17
N ILE A 162 -0.59 -16.20 7.99
CA ILE A 162 -1.96 -15.78 7.63
C ILE A 162 -2.62 -16.74 6.64
N GLY A 163 -2.17 -17.99 6.56
CA GLY A 163 -2.86 -19.05 5.82
C GLY A 163 -2.52 -19.13 4.33
N ASN A 164 -1.30 -18.73 3.95
CA ASN A 164 -0.70 -18.82 2.60
C ASN A 164 -1.53 -18.17 1.46
N PRO A 165 -1.92 -16.89 1.56
CA PRO A 165 -2.50 -16.19 0.42
C PRO A 165 -1.47 -16.03 -0.71
N PRO A 166 -1.92 -15.75 -1.96
CA PRO A 166 -1.03 -15.28 -3.01
C PRO A 166 -0.23 -14.06 -2.55
N ILE A 167 1.04 -14.02 -2.94
CA ILE A 167 1.97 -12.94 -2.64
C ILE A 167 2.10 -12.04 -3.87
N TYR A 168 1.88 -10.75 -3.65
CA TYR A 168 1.92 -9.69 -4.65
C TYR A 168 3.06 -8.70 -4.31
N LEU A 169 3.95 -8.44 -5.27
CA LEU A 169 4.90 -7.33 -5.21
C LEU A 169 4.19 -6.08 -5.72
N GLY A 170 3.67 -5.28 -4.79
CA GLY A 170 2.82 -4.11 -5.05
C GLY A 170 3.55 -2.94 -5.69
N GLU A 171 4.74 -2.67 -5.17
CA GLU A 171 5.52 -1.55 -5.64
C GLU A 171 7.01 -1.84 -5.58
N PHE A 172 7.70 -1.39 -6.61
CA PHE A 172 9.14 -1.17 -6.61
C PHE A 172 9.47 -0.09 -7.64
N TRP A 173 10.54 0.66 -7.42
CA TRP A 173 10.99 1.67 -8.38
C TRP A 173 12.40 1.38 -8.86
N THR A 174 12.63 1.65 -10.15
CA THR A 174 13.96 1.66 -10.73
C THR A 174 14.16 2.90 -11.61
N PRO A 175 15.41 3.33 -11.84
CA PRO A 175 15.71 4.49 -12.67
C PRO A 175 15.24 4.39 -14.13
N THR A 176 15.02 3.20 -14.68
CA THR A 176 14.70 3.03 -16.11
C THR A 176 13.58 2.03 -16.38
N ALA A 177 12.93 2.19 -17.54
CA ALA A 177 11.94 1.23 -18.03
C ALA A 177 12.50 -0.19 -18.22
N LYS A 178 13.77 -0.29 -18.69
CA LYS A 178 14.45 -1.57 -18.91
C LYS A 178 14.71 -2.29 -17.59
N GLU A 179 15.26 -1.59 -16.60
CA GLU A 179 15.48 -2.18 -15.27
C GLU A 179 14.16 -2.60 -14.63
N SER A 180 13.10 -1.78 -14.76
CA SER A 180 11.76 -2.15 -14.28
C SER A 180 11.29 -3.46 -14.90
N ALA A 181 11.49 -3.63 -16.21
CA ALA A 181 11.11 -4.84 -16.92
C ALA A 181 11.90 -6.08 -16.50
N GLU A 182 13.22 -5.92 -16.28
CA GLU A 182 14.10 -6.99 -15.77
C GLU A 182 13.64 -7.46 -14.38
N TRP A 183 13.32 -6.53 -13.47
CA TRP A 183 12.87 -6.86 -12.13
C TRP A 183 11.46 -7.45 -12.09
N LEU A 184 10.55 -7.05 -12.99
CA LEU A 184 9.28 -7.74 -13.18
C LEU A 184 9.50 -9.20 -13.59
N GLY A 185 10.34 -9.44 -14.60
CA GLY A 185 10.67 -10.80 -15.03
C GLY A 185 11.33 -11.63 -13.91
N TYR A 186 12.24 -11.01 -13.16
CA TYR A 186 12.88 -11.67 -12.02
C TYR A 186 11.90 -12.01 -10.90
N ALA A 187 11.01 -11.09 -10.53
CA ALA A 187 9.97 -11.32 -9.52
C ALA A 187 9.09 -12.53 -9.87
N ILE A 188 8.69 -12.64 -11.14
CA ILE A 188 7.92 -13.78 -11.66
C ILE A 188 8.76 -15.06 -11.55
N SER A 189 10.04 -15.02 -11.96
CA SER A 189 10.95 -16.18 -11.89
C SER A 189 11.18 -16.69 -10.46
N LEU A 190 11.07 -15.82 -9.46
CA LEU A 190 11.16 -16.17 -8.04
C LEU A 190 9.90 -16.88 -7.50
N GLY A 191 8.80 -16.88 -8.25
CA GLY A 191 7.51 -17.44 -7.80
C GLY A 191 6.63 -16.44 -7.04
N ILE A 192 6.85 -15.13 -7.22
CA ILE A 192 5.90 -14.11 -6.78
C ILE A 192 4.68 -14.20 -7.72
N HIS A 193 3.47 -14.20 -7.17
CA HIS A 193 2.25 -14.52 -7.93
C HIS A 193 1.79 -13.38 -8.84
N ALA A 194 2.09 -12.14 -8.44
CA ALA A 194 1.85 -10.93 -9.22
C ALA A 194 2.91 -9.88 -8.86
N ALA A 195 3.24 -8.99 -9.80
CA ALA A 195 4.16 -7.90 -9.56
C ALA A 195 3.77 -6.67 -10.39
N THR A 196 3.94 -5.50 -9.80
CA THR A 196 3.75 -4.19 -10.43
C THR A 196 4.96 -3.31 -10.14
N TYR A 197 5.25 -2.41 -11.06
CA TYR A 197 6.30 -1.41 -10.89
C TYR A 197 5.66 -0.06 -10.60
N TRP A 198 6.34 0.73 -9.76
CA TRP A 198 6.05 2.13 -9.56
C TRP A 198 6.83 2.96 -10.57
N GLN A 199 6.21 3.66 -11.50
CA GLN A 199 4.79 3.56 -11.88
C GLN A 199 4.65 3.72 -13.39
N PHE A 200 3.58 3.17 -13.96
CA PHE A 200 3.20 3.52 -15.33
C PHE A 200 2.76 4.97 -15.39
N VAL A 201 3.26 5.72 -16.37
CA VAL A 201 2.77 7.05 -16.73
C VAL A 201 2.64 7.12 -18.25
N ASP A 202 1.50 7.60 -18.73
CA ASP A 202 1.36 7.93 -20.15
C ASP A 202 2.03 9.28 -20.42
N THR A 203 3.35 9.25 -20.64
CA THR A 203 4.15 10.46 -20.85
C THR A 203 3.77 11.21 -22.13
N ASN A 204 3.09 10.57 -23.08
CA ASN A 204 2.58 11.24 -24.28
C ASN A 204 1.36 12.10 -23.93
N PHE A 205 0.51 11.60 -23.03
CA PHE A 205 -0.65 12.35 -22.54
C PHE A 205 -0.26 13.41 -21.52
N THR A 206 0.57 13.07 -20.53
CA THR A 206 0.91 13.99 -19.43
C THR A 206 1.99 15.00 -19.80
N GLY A 207 2.85 14.67 -20.76
CA GLY A 207 4.03 15.47 -21.11
C GLY A 207 5.09 15.52 -20.01
N THR A 208 4.94 14.69 -18.97
CA THR A 208 5.82 14.62 -17.79
C THR A 208 6.04 13.16 -17.42
N ASP A 209 6.98 12.88 -16.51
CA ASP A 209 7.21 11.55 -15.95
C ASP A 209 6.26 11.22 -14.77
N GLY A 210 5.19 11.98 -14.60
CA GLY A 210 4.26 11.78 -13.49
C GLY A 210 2.79 11.93 -13.84
N TRP A 211 1.94 11.68 -12.85
CA TRP A 211 0.48 11.85 -12.94
C TRP A 211 0.05 13.31 -12.76
N TYR A 212 0.79 14.22 -13.37
CA TYR A 212 0.51 15.65 -13.33
C TYR A 212 0.71 16.29 -14.71
N ILE A 213 -0.17 17.25 -15.03
CA ILE A 213 -0.20 17.97 -16.30
C ILE A 213 -0.22 19.46 -16.01
N TYR A 214 0.78 20.16 -16.55
CA TYR A 214 0.84 21.62 -16.51
C TYR A 214 0.39 22.21 -17.85
N PRO A 215 -0.60 23.12 -17.86
CA PRO A 215 -0.98 23.84 -19.08
C PRO A 215 0.20 24.63 -19.69
N PRO A 216 0.19 24.90 -21.01
CA PRO A 216 1.18 25.76 -21.63
C PRO A 216 1.31 27.11 -20.90
N GLY A 217 2.53 27.47 -20.49
CA GLY A 217 2.82 28.70 -19.73
C GLY A 217 2.82 28.53 -18.21
N ILE A 218 2.35 27.38 -17.69
CA ILE A 218 2.51 26.98 -16.29
C ILE A 218 3.73 26.06 -16.21
N SER A 219 4.77 26.46 -15.47
CA SER A 219 5.95 25.60 -15.23
C SER A 219 5.81 24.81 -13.93
N LYS A 220 6.49 23.66 -13.84
CA LYS A 220 6.64 22.92 -12.57
C LYS A 220 7.17 23.79 -11.42
N ASN A 221 7.93 24.85 -11.75
CA ASN A 221 8.53 25.77 -10.78
C ASN A 221 7.53 26.83 -10.23
N LEU A 222 6.31 26.93 -10.78
CA LEU A 222 5.26 27.79 -10.18
C LEU A 222 4.82 27.23 -8.83
N PHE A 223 4.97 25.93 -8.64
CA PHE A 223 4.68 25.28 -7.39
C PHE A 223 5.98 24.79 -6.75
N ASP A 224 6.39 25.46 -5.68
CA ASP A 224 7.61 25.11 -4.96
C ASP A 224 7.29 23.96 -3.98
N PHE A 225 7.08 22.78 -4.55
CA PHE A 225 7.04 21.51 -3.83
C PHE A 225 8.48 20.98 -3.85
N THR A 226 9.26 21.37 -2.85
CA THR A 226 10.72 21.22 -2.80
C THR A 226 11.18 19.77 -2.69
N GLU A 227 10.34 18.88 -2.16
CA GLU A 227 10.62 17.45 -2.05
C GLU A 227 9.34 16.60 -2.21
N ALA A 228 9.53 15.31 -2.54
CA ALA A 228 8.47 14.32 -2.70
C ALA A 228 7.65 14.03 -1.43
N SER A 229 7.64 14.90 -0.43
CA SER A 229 6.88 14.72 0.82
C SER A 229 6.37 16.03 1.42
N GLU A 230 6.60 17.16 0.76
CA GLU A 230 6.18 18.45 1.28
C GLU A 230 4.92 18.93 0.56
N VAL A 231 3.79 18.93 1.27
CA VAL A 231 2.62 19.68 0.81
C VAL A 231 2.85 21.15 1.16
N ASN A 232 3.10 21.97 0.15
CA ASN A 232 3.12 23.42 0.32
C ASN A 232 1.68 23.93 0.57
N TRP A 233 1.29 23.96 1.85
CA TRP A 233 -0.05 24.38 2.26
C TRP A 233 -0.43 25.79 1.80
N ALA A 234 0.56 26.68 1.61
CA ALA A 234 0.30 28.03 1.08
C ALA A 234 -0.19 28.02 -0.37
N GLN A 235 0.09 26.95 -1.12
CA GLN A 235 -0.34 26.76 -2.49
C GLN A 235 -1.51 25.77 -2.64
N TRP A 236 -1.99 25.18 -1.53
CA TRP A 236 -3.09 24.21 -1.53
C TRP A 236 -4.39 24.76 -2.10
N ASP A 237 -4.72 26.01 -1.82
CA ASP A 237 -5.92 26.65 -2.35
C ASP A 237 -5.88 26.81 -3.88
N THR A 238 -4.72 27.15 -4.41
CA THR A 238 -4.49 27.21 -5.86
C THR A 238 -4.59 25.80 -6.43
N TYR A 239 -3.90 24.83 -5.85
CA TYR A 239 -3.97 23.43 -6.26
C TYR A 239 -5.41 22.86 -6.25
N SER A 240 -6.13 22.96 -5.13
CA SER A 240 -7.48 22.39 -4.99
C SER A 240 -8.49 22.98 -5.99
N LYS A 241 -8.43 24.29 -6.25
CA LYS A 241 -9.29 24.96 -7.23
C LYS A 241 -9.08 24.42 -8.64
N SER A 242 -7.87 24.00 -8.95
CA SER A 242 -7.51 23.48 -10.26
C SER A 242 -8.05 22.12 -10.56
N VAL A 243 -7.96 21.26 -9.56
CA VAL A 243 -8.45 19.90 -9.63
C VAL A 243 -9.97 19.98 -9.74
N ALA A 244 -10.60 20.85 -8.96
CA ALA A 244 -12.04 21.07 -9.00
C ALA A 244 -12.54 21.64 -10.33
N ASN A 245 -11.76 22.47 -11.03
CA ASN A 245 -12.17 23.12 -12.28
C ASN A 245 -11.50 22.54 -13.55
N ASN A 246 -10.75 21.44 -13.42
CA ASN A 246 -10.02 20.77 -14.49
C ASN A 246 -9.04 21.65 -15.28
N THR A 247 -8.54 22.74 -14.70
CA THR A 247 -7.57 23.61 -15.40
C THR A 247 -6.13 23.11 -15.31
N TYR A 248 -5.76 22.42 -14.22
CA TYR A 248 -4.52 21.66 -14.08
C TYR A 248 -4.80 20.43 -13.23
N TRP A 249 -4.19 19.31 -13.61
CA TRP A 249 -4.32 18.02 -12.91
C TRP A 249 -3.00 17.73 -12.20
N GLY A 250 -3.02 17.72 -10.87
CA GLY A 250 -1.89 17.26 -10.07
C GLY A 250 -0.75 18.27 -9.87
N ALA A 251 0.08 17.98 -8.88
CA ALA A 251 1.39 18.58 -8.65
C ALA A 251 2.37 17.46 -8.26
N TYR A 252 3.68 17.71 -8.38
CA TYR A 252 4.71 16.75 -7.95
C TYR A 252 4.68 16.60 -6.42
N ILE A 253 3.87 15.65 -5.95
CA ILE A 253 3.65 15.33 -4.52
C ILE A 253 3.87 13.83 -4.34
N CYS A 254 4.54 13.41 -3.27
CA CYS A 254 4.56 12.00 -2.81
C CYS A 254 4.84 10.95 -3.90
N GLY A 255 5.97 11.08 -4.60
CA GLY A 255 6.40 10.05 -5.56
C GLY A 255 5.55 9.98 -6.84
N SER A 256 4.69 10.98 -7.10
CA SER A 256 3.85 11.06 -8.31
C SER A 256 4.61 11.28 -9.63
N GLY A 257 5.95 11.31 -9.62
CA GLY A 257 6.79 11.37 -10.82
C GLY A 257 7.84 10.26 -10.88
N GLY A 258 8.67 10.27 -11.92
CA GLY A 258 9.67 9.23 -12.20
C GLY A 258 9.09 7.92 -12.76
N GLY A 259 7.89 7.98 -13.34
CA GLY A 259 7.21 6.85 -13.98
C GLY A 259 7.73 6.55 -15.39
N HIS A 260 7.48 5.31 -15.82
CA HIS A 260 7.99 4.76 -17.08
C HIS A 260 6.85 4.21 -17.93
N MET A 261 6.80 4.61 -19.20
CA MET A 261 5.92 3.98 -20.20
C MET A 261 6.63 2.83 -20.93
N GLY A 262 5.89 1.85 -21.43
CA GLY A 262 6.45 0.80 -22.29
C GLY A 262 7.29 -0.26 -21.58
N VAL A 263 7.20 -0.36 -20.25
CA VAL A 263 7.91 -1.38 -19.44
C VAL A 263 7.45 -2.79 -19.80
N LEU A 264 6.13 -3.03 -19.86
CA LEU A 264 5.58 -4.37 -20.05
C LEU A 264 6.02 -5.03 -21.38
N ALA A 265 6.29 -4.23 -22.42
CA ALA A 265 6.78 -4.73 -23.70
C ALA A 265 8.25 -5.20 -23.67
N GLN A 266 8.96 -4.93 -22.57
CA GLN A 266 10.38 -5.25 -22.38
C GLN A 266 10.60 -6.37 -21.36
N VAL A 267 9.53 -6.89 -20.73
CA VAL A 267 9.64 -7.95 -19.73
C VAL A 267 10.19 -9.20 -20.42
N PRO A 268 11.30 -9.80 -19.91
CA PRO A 268 11.82 -11.04 -20.46
C PRO A 268 10.78 -12.16 -20.43
N GLU A 269 10.74 -12.97 -21.50
CA GLU A 269 9.90 -14.18 -21.58
C GLU A 269 10.30 -15.25 -20.54
#